data_AF-A0A1V4ECQ2-F1
#
_entry.id   AF-A0A1V4ECQ2-F1
#
_cell.length_a   1.000
_cell.length_b   1.000
_cell.length_c   1.000
_cell.angle_alpha   90.00
_cell.angle_beta   90.00
_cell.angle_gamma   90.00
#
_symmetry.space_group_name_H-M   'P 1'
#
loop_
_entity.id
_entity.type
_entity.pdbx_description
1 polymer ?
#
loop_
_entity_poly.entity_id
_entity_poly.type
_entity_poly.pdbx_seq_one_letter_code
_entity_poly.pdbx_strand_id
1 'polypeptide(L)'
;MAAQGTLPGTLRQLSTLGGCTHPIRLDGHRTEYAVDTTTGEIGAVLHHLDSTDLPAGQLLVRCNNRRTTRCPACAEVYRRDTFHLITAGLRGGKGTPEQVGTHPRVFATFTAPGFGPVHNRRTDRRPCRCGIHHDHDDEALGTPLNPDTYDYEAAVLWNAHAGQLWRRFSTYLRREVAKRAGLSQRRLRDHARVSFAKVAEYQKRGAVHFHAVIRLDGPGGADTPPPCWATAELLTDAIEAAATKVRVDGPTIDGRAHTFTFGRQLDVRTIRSADFNDGQELTERAVAAYIAKYATKGAETATGALDRPLKFAAELAQLDISDHARRLIRTAWTLGARKSLEHLRLRAWAHMLGFRGHFSTKSRRYSTTLGALRDARAEWRRAQAAPVNASTPNTTYVLAHWVFAGTGLSDTEAWLSASLDPSPGTEGEPTA
;
A
#
# COMPACT_ATOMS: atom_id res chain seq x y z
N MET A 1 -19.16 -16.28 -30.02
CA MET A 1 -19.45 -14.88 -29.60
C MET A 1 -20.20 -14.09 -30.67
N ALA A 2 -19.59 -13.72 -31.80
CA ALA A 2 -20.30 -12.98 -32.87
C ALA A 2 -21.47 -13.78 -33.45
N ALA A 3 -21.23 -15.04 -33.84
CA ALA A 3 -22.27 -15.95 -34.32
C ALA A 3 -23.31 -16.36 -33.26
N GLN A 4 -23.03 -16.11 -31.97
CA GLN A 4 -23.92 -16.42 -30.84
C GLN A 4 -24.67 -15.16 -30.33
N GLY A 5 -24.47 -14.01 -30.96
CA GLY A 5 -25.12 -12.74 -30.57
C GLY A 5 -24.63 -12.12 -29.25
N THR A 6 -23.69 -12.75 -28.52
CA THR A 6 -23.25 -12.29 -27.19
C THR A 6 -22.20 -11.18 -27.23
N LEU A 7 -21.56 -10.95 -28.39
CA LEU A 7 -20.42 -10.04 -28.52
C LEU A 7 -20.70 -8.61 -28.02
N PRO A 8 -21.80 -7.91 -28.37
CA PRO A 8 -22.05 -6.54 -27.88
C PRO A 8 -22.19 -6.48 -26.36
N GLY A 9 -22.80 -7.50 -25.77
CA GLY A 9 -22.96 -7.61 -24.33
C GLY A 9 -21.62 -7.85 -23.63
N THR A 10 -20.78 -8.74 -24.18
CA THR A 10 -19.44 -9.00 -23.62
C THR A 10 -18.56 -7.76 -23.72
N LEU A 11 -18.59 -7.03 -24.84
CA LEU A 11 -17.84 -5.78 -24.98
C LEU A 11 -18.25 -4.73 -23.92
N ARG A 12 -19.56 -4.56 -23.67
CA ARG A 12 -20.04 -3.69 -22.58
C ARG A 12 -19.56 -4.15 -21.22
N GLN A 13 -19.62 -5.45 -20.94
CA GLN A 13 -19.15 -5.97 -19.66
C GLN A 13 -17.65 -5.74 -19.47
N LEU A 14 -16.84 -6.00 -20.49
CA LEU A 14 -15.39 -5.76 -20.48
C LEU A 14 -15.06 -4.27 -20.34
N SER A 15 -15.80 -3.37 -20.98
CA SER A 15 -15.55 -1.93 -20.87
C SER A 15 -15.77 -1.41 -19.44
N THR A 16 -16.69 -2.01 -18.68
CA THR A 16 -16.87 -1.68 -17.24
C THR A 16 -15.66 -2.05 -16.37
N LEU A 17 -14.81 -2.98 -16.83
CA LEU A 17 -13.58 -3.36 -16.14
C LEU A 17 -12.48 -2.31 -16.27
N GLY A 18 -12.67 -1.24 -17.04
CA GLY A 18 -11.78 -0.08 -17.16
C GLY A 18 -10.30 -0.46 -17.20
N GLY A 19 -9.95 -1.36 -18.12
CA GLY A 19 -8.59 -1.85 -18.36
C GLY A 19 -8.06 -2.88 -17.36
N CYS A 20 -8.90 -3.45 -16.48
CA CYS A 20 -8.46 -4.48 -15.55
C CYS A 20 -8.08 -5.77 -16.28
N THR A 21 -6.79 -6.12 -16.26
CA THR A 21 -6.22 -7.30 -16.93
C THR A 21 -6.46 -8.64 -16.20
N HIS A 22 -6.81 -8.61 -14.91
CA HIS A 22 -6.98 -9.82 -14.09
C HIS A 22 -8.29 -9.83 -13.29
N PRO A 23 -9.46 -9.58 -13.89
CA PRO A 23 -10.72 -9.46 -13.14
C PRO A 23 -11.05 -10.73 -12.36
N ILE A 24 -11.80 -10.59 -11.28
CA ILE A 24 -12.37 -11.72 -10.54
C ILE A 24 -13.68 -12.12 -11.21
N ARG A 25 -13.88 -13.43 -11.39
CA ARG A 25 -15.09 -14.03 -11.90
C ARG A 25 -15.94 -14.51 -10.74
N LEU A 26 -17.21 -14.12 -10.74
CA LEU A 26 -18.18 -14.47 -9.71
C LEU A 26 -19.39 -15.14 -10.34
N ASP A 27 -19.78 -16.28 -9.77
CA ASP A 27 -21.03 -16.97 -10.07
C ASP A 27 -22.04 -16.68 -8.95
N GLY A 28 -23.30 -16.52 -9.31
CA GLY A 28 -24.39 -16.26 -8.37
C GLY A 28 -25.30 -15.12 -8.81
N HIS A 29 -25.93 -14.46 -7.85
CA HIS A 29 -26.98 -13.49 -8.14
C HIS A 29 -27.04 -12.33 -7.15
N ARG A 30 -27.71 -11.27 -7.56
CA ARG A 30 -28.09 -10.11 -6.74
C ARG A 30 -29.52 -9.70 -7.03
N THR A 31 -30.33 -9.65 -5.99
CA THR A 31 -31.73 -9.20 -6.05
C THR A 31 -31.89 -7.96 -5.18
N GLU A 32 -32.45 -6.90 -5.76
CA GLU A 32 -32.86 -5.69 -5.07
C GLU A 32 -34.38 -5.73 -4.87
N TYR A 33 -34.83 -5.45 -3.65
CA TYR A 33 -36.24 -5.37 -3.29
C TYR A 33 -36.59 -3.95 -2.86
N ALA A 34 -37.83 -3.55 -3.13
CA ALA A 34 -38.42 -2.37 -2.51
C ALA A 34 -38.52 -2.57 -1.00
N VAL A 35 -38.36 -1.51 -0.23
CA VAL A 35 -38.58 -1.54 1.22
C VAL A 35 -39.49 -0.38 1.58
N ASP A 36 -40.57 -0.68 2.30
CA ASP A 36 -41.33 0.35 2.97
C ASP A 36 -40.55 0.78 4.22
N THR A 37 -40.05 2.01 4.22
CA THR A 37 -39.23 2.54 5.33
C THR A 37 -40.04 2.87 6.59
N THR A 38 -41.38 2.89 6.48
CA THR A 38 -42.30 3.15 7.59
C THR A 38 -42.66 1.84 8.31
N THR A 39 -42.92 0.77 7.57
CA THR A 39 -43.32 -0.54 8.12
C THR A 39 -42.16 -1.52 8.26
N GLY A 40 -41.10 -1.36 7.47
CA GLY A 40 -39.97 -2.28 7.36
C GLY A 40 -40.23 -3.50 6.46
N GLU A 41 -41.37 -3.55 5.77
CA GLU A 41 -41.72 -4.66 4.89
C GLU A 41 -40.86 -4.70 3.61
N ILE A 42 -40.40 -5.90 3.26
CA ILE A 42 -39.70 -6.16 2.00
C ILE A 42 -40.76 -6.38 0.92
N GLY A 43 -40.80 -5.47 -0.04
CA GLY A 43 -41.76 -5.46 -1.13
C GLY A 43 -41.28 -6.17 -2.39
N ALA A 44 -41.77 -5.72 -3.54
CA ALA A 44 -41.48 -6.34 -4.84
C ALA A 44 -39.99 -6.28 -5.22
N VAL A 45 -39.56 -7.24 -6.05
CA VAL A 45 -38.25 -7.22 -6.70
C VAL A 45 -38.18 -6.02 -7.65
N LEU A 46 -37.19 -5.15 -7.44
CA LEU A 46 -36.88 -4.02 -8.30
C LEU A 46 -35.92 -4.41 -9.43
N HIS A 47 -34.92 -5.22 -9.09
CA HIS A 47 -33.89 -5.66 -10.02
C HIS A 47 -33.37 -7.03 -9.61
N HIS A 48 -33.20 -7.94 -10.57
CA HIS A 48 -32.54 -9.21 -10.37
C HIS A 48 -31.44 -9.37 -11.42
N LEU A 49 -30.26 -9.78 -10.95
CA LEU A 49 -29.11 -10.10 -11.78
C LEU A 49 -28.67 -11.51 -11.44
N ASP A 50 -28.69 -12.42 -12.42
CA ASP A 50 -27.99 -13.68 -12.35
C ASP A 50 -26.73 -13.64 -13.25
N SER A 51 -25.63 -14.17 -12.73
CA SER A 51 -24.39 -14.35 -13.49
C SER A 51 -24.56 -15.12 -14.78
N THR A 52 -25.43 -16.14 -14.83
CA THR A 52 -25.58 -17.00 -16.01
C THR A 52 -26.23 -16.26 -17.18
N ASP A 53 -26.99 -15.22 -16.88
CA ASP A 53 -27.64 -14.36 -17.88
C ASP A 53 -26.67 -13.30 -18.43
N LEU A 54 -25.48 -13.16 -17.83
CA LEU A 54 -24.48 -12.23 -18.31
C LEU A 54 -23.80 -12.77 -19.59
N PRO A 55 -23.41 -11.89 -20.53
CA PRO A 55 -22.80 -12.30 -21.79
C PRO A 55 -21.49 -13.11 -21.66
N ALA A 56 -20.72 -12.92 -20.59
CA ALA A 56 -19.55 -13.74 -20.27
C ALA A 56 -19.87 -15.00 -19.45
N GLY A 57 -21.15 -15.26 -19.18
CA GLY A 57 -21.67 -16.35 -18.32
C GLY A 57 -21.36 -16.17 -16.84
N GLN A 58 -20.72 -15.06 -16.47
CA GLN A 58 -20.22 -14.77 -15.11
C GLN A 58 -20.22 -13.26 -14.87
N LEU A 59 -20.28 -12.85 -13.60
CA LEU A 59 -20.03 -11.47 -13.24
C LEU A 59 -18.52 -11.21 -13.18
N LEU A 60 -18.05 -10.30 -14.02
CA LEU A 60 -16.67 -9.82 -14.01
C LEU A 60 -16.56 -8.57 -13.13
N VAL A 61 -15.68 -8.62 -12.12
CA VAL A 61 -15.35 -7.46 -11.28
C VAL A 61 -13.86 -7.16 -11.30
N ARG A 62 -13.50 -5.89 -11.14
CA ARG A 62 -12.10 -5.46 -11.09
C ARG A 62 -11.32 -6.18 -9.98
N CYS A 63 -10.05 -6.48 -10.24
CA CYS A 63 -9.20 -7.21 -9.30
C CYS A 63 -8.81 -6.41 -8.05
N ASN A 64 -8.88 -5.07 -8.12
CA ASN A 64 -8.45 -4.14 -7.07
C ASN A 64 -7.03 -4.39 -6.54
N ASN A 65 -6.17 -5.02 -7.35
CA ASN A 65 -4.79 -5.28 -7.01
C ASN A 65 -3.99 -3.99 -7.13
N ARG A 66 -3.27 -3.63 -6.07
CA ARG A 66 -2.46 -2.40 -6.03
C ARG A 66 -1.19 -2.45 -6.87
N ARG A 67 -0.74 -3.65 -7.27
CA ARG A 67 0.58 -3.84 -7.91
C ARG A 67 0.50 -3.61 -9.40
N THR A 68 1.35 -2.72 -9.90
CA THR A 68 1.40 -2.40 -11.34
C THR A 68 1.75 -3.63 -12.18
N THR A 69 2.62 -4.51 -11.70
CA THR A 69 2.98 -5.78 -12.37
C THR A 69 1.81 -6.74 -12.52
N ARG A 70 0.81 -6.65 -11.64
CA ARG A 70 -0.40 -7.50 -11.70
C ARG A 70 -1.48 -6.87 -12.55
N CYS A 71 -1.77 -5.60 -12.31
CA CYS A 71 -2.83 -4.92 -13.04
C CYS A 71 -2.54 -3.42 -13.06
N PRO A 72 -1.98 -2.88 -14.16
CA PRO A 72 -1.66 -1.46 -14.28
C PRO A 72 -2.88 -0.56 -14.01
N ALA A 73 -4.04 -0.91 -14.57
CA ALA A 73 -5.26 -0.11 -14.42
C ALA A 73 -5.79 -0.07 -12.97
N CYS A 74 -5.84 -1.20 -12.26
CA CYS A 74 -6.26 -1.21 -10.85
C CYS A 74 -5.21 -0.57 -9.94
N ALA A 75 -3.93 -0.76 -10.23
CA ALA A 75 -2.84 -0.12 -9.50
C ALA A 75 -2.90 1.41 -9.63
N GLU A 76 -3.22 1.93 -10.81
CA GLU A 76 -3.37 3.38 -11.05
C GLU A 76 -4.51 3.99 -10.23
N VAL A 77 -5.68 3.33 -10.16
CA VAL A 77 -6.78 3.74 -9.28
C VAL A 77 -6.32 3.76 -7.83
N TYR A 78 -5.65 2.70 -7.37
CA TYR A 78 -5.11 2.63 -6.01
C TYR A 78 -4.08 3.74 -5.72
N ARG A 79 -3.24 4.07 -6.71
CA ARG A 79 -2.27 5.17 -6.63
C ARG A 79 -2.97 6.51 -6.43
N ARG A 80 -3.99 6.80 -7.24
CA ARG A 80 -4.82 8.03 -7.14
C ARG A 80 -5.54 8.11 -5.80
N ASP A 81 -6.11 6.99 -5.32
CA ASP A 81 -6.76 6.94 -4.01
C ASP A 81 -5.77 7.20 -2.88
N THR A 82 -4.58 6.61 -2.96
CA THR A 82 -3.53 6.86 -1.97
C THR A 82 -3.10 8.33 -2.01
N PHE A 83 -2.94 8.92 -3.20
CA PHE A 83 -2.65 10.35 -3.34
C PHE A 83 -3.70 11.21 -2.64
N HIS A 84 -4.98 10.96 -2.88
CA HIS A 84 -6.07 11.71 -2.24
C HIS A 84 -6.15 11.48 -0.74
N LEU A 85 -5.91 10.26 -0.27
CA LEU A 85 -5.88 9.93 1.15
C LEU A 85 -4.76 10.66 1.89
N ILE A 86 -3.57 10.75 1.31
CA ILE A 86 -2.45 11.51 1.89
C ILE A 86 -2.72 13.01 1.82
N THR A 87 -3.17 13.50 0.66
CA THR A 87 -3.49 14.91 0.44
C THR A 87 -4.55 15.40 1.42
N ALA A 88 -5.64 14.63 1.62
CA ALA A 88 -6.69 14.98 2.58
C ALA A 88 -6.15 15.10 4.02
N GLY A 89 -5.15 14.28 4.37
CA GLY A 89 -4.46 14.42 5.67
C GLY A 89 -3.48 15.59 5.74
N LEU A 90 -3.04 16.14 4.61
CA LEU A 90 -2.07 17.23 4.61
C LEU A 90 -2.73 18.60 4.53
N ARG A 91 -3.85 18.73 3.80
CA ARG A 91 -4.51 20.02 3.54
C ARG A 91 -6.02 20.04 3.82
N GLY A 92 -6.60 18.90 4.20
CA GLY A 92 -8.05 18.73 4.29
C GLY A 92 -8.72 18.37 2.96
N GLY A 93 -10.06 18.34 2.99
CA GLY A 93 -10.94 17.87 1.93
C GLY A 93 -11.37 16.41 2.10
N LYS A 94 -12.39 16.00 1.32
CA LYS A 94 -12.94 14.63 1.32
C LYS A 94 -13.31 14.11 2.72
N GLY A 95 -13.94 14.98 3.51
CA GLY A 95 -14.35 14.70 4.89
C GLY A 95 -13.28 14.96 5.96
N THR A 96 -12.12 15.52 5.59
CA THR A 96 -11.11 16.00 6.55
C THR A 96 -11.12 17.54 6.60
N PRO A 97 -11.13 18.18 7.78
CA PRO A 97 -11.12 19.65 7.88
C PRO A 97 -9.86 20.29 7.29
N GLU A 98 -10.02 21.47 6.67
CA GLU A 98 -8.91 22.22 6.05
C GLU A 98 -7.85 22.67 7.06
N GLN A 99 -8.26 22.95 8.30
CA GLN A 99 -7.36 23.33 9.39
C GLN A 99 -6.25 22.30 9.66
N VAL A 100 -6.39 21.04 9.22
CA VAL A 100 -5.31 20.04 9.32
C VAL A 100 -4.03 20.49 8.62
N GLY A 101 -4.15 21.40 7.64
CA GLY A 101 -3.04 22.08 6.97
C GLY A 101 -2.18 22.97 7.88
N THR A 102 -2.59 23.24 9.12
CA THR A 102 -1.77 23.97 10.10
C THR A 102 -1.07 23.04 11.09
N HIS A 103 -1.41 21.75 11.12
CA HIS A 103 -0.90 20.82 12.13
C HIS A 103 0.58 20.47 11.88
N PRO A 104 1.44 20.47 12.92
CA PRO A 104 2.87 20.16 12.77
C PRO A 104 3.08 18.77 12.19
N ARG A 105 3.87 18.69 11.13
CA ARG A 105 4.09 17.43 10.40
C ARG A 105 5.46 17.36 9.74
N VAL A 106 5.95 16.13 9.63
CA VAL A 106 7.24 15.82 9.02
C VAL A 106 7.10 14.64 8.08
N PHE A 107 7.98 14.58 7.10
CA PHE A 107 8.27 13.43 6.28
C PHE A 107 9.54 12.76 6.82
N ALA A 108 9.43 11.51 7.26
CA ALA A 108 10.52 10.74 7.84
C ALA A 108 10.81 9.47 7.02
N THR A 109 12.08 9.26 6.70
CA THR A 109 12.57 8.06 6.00
C THR A 109 13.44 7.22 6.93
N PHE A 110 13.00 6.01 7.23
CA PHE A 110 13.66 5.05 8.11
C PHE A 110 14.32 3.95 7.28
N THR A 111 15.65 3.87 7.31
CA THR A 111 16.39 2.86 6.53
C THR A 111 16.56 1.54 7.27
N ALA A 112 16.78 0.47 6.52
CA ALA A 112 17.28 -0.79 7.06
C ALA A 112 18.76 -0.69 7.44
N PRO A 113 19.26 -1.49 8.40
CA PRO A 113 20.69 -1.64 8.63
C PRO A 113 21.40 -2.26 7.40
N GLY A 114 22.73 -2.33 7.49
CA GLY A 114 23.55 -3.04 6.51
C GLY A 114 23.71 -4.52 6.90
N PHE A 115 23.71 -5.41 5.90
CA PHE A 115 23.92 -6.86 6.07
C PHE A 115 25.20 -7.35 5.37
N GLY A 116 26.03 -6.40 4.93
CA GLY A 116 27.23 -6.64 4.14
C GLY A 116 27.43 -5.50 3.12
N PRO A 117 28.63 -5.33 2.57
CA PRO A 117 28.89 -4.38 1.50
C PRO A 117 28.10 -4.73 0.23
N VAL A 118 27.44 -3.73 -0.36
CA VAL A 118 26.71 -3.88 -1.63
C VAL A 118 27.23 -2.88 -2.65
N HIS A 119 27.04 -3.21 -3.93
CA HIS A 119 27.22 -2.26 -5.02
C HIS A 119 26.27 -1.08 -4.84
N ASN A 120 26.82 0.14 -4.92
CA ASN A 120 26.04 1.36 -4.77
C ASN A 120 26.59 2.50 -5.62
N ARG A 121 25.76 3.52 -5.83
CA ARG A 121 26.18 4.82 -6.36
C ARG A 121 26.55 5.69 -5.18
N ARG A 122 27.82 6.04 -5.05
CA ARG A 122 28.27 6.89 -3.95
C ARG A 122 27.92 8.35 -4.23
N THR A 123 27.47 9.05 -3.19
CA THR A 123 27.11 10.47 -3.27
C THR A 123 28.32 11.39 -3.47
N ASP A 124 29.52 10.94 -3.10
CA ASP A 124 30.79 11.68 -3.23
C ASP A 124 31.47 11.52 -4.60
N ARG A 125 30.74 11.04 -5.61
CA ARG A 125 31.22 10.78 -7.00
C ARG A 125 32.40 9.81 -7.13
N ARG A 126 32.82 9.17 -6.04
CA ARG A 126 33.85 8.13 -6.08
C ARG A 126 33.27 6.85 -6.71
N PRO A 127 34.11 6.02 -7.38
CA PRO A 127 33.65 4.74 -7.87
C PRO A 127 33.12 3.88 -6.71
N CYS A 128 32.26 2.94 -7.06
CA CYS A 128 31.85 1.87 -6.16
C CYS A 128 33.08 1.17 -5.59
N ARG A 129 32.93 0.47 -4.47
CA ARG A 129 34.02 -0.31 -3.86
C ARG A 129 34.53 -1.43 -4.76
N CYS A 130 33.79 -1.83 -5.80
CA CYS A 130 34.28 -2.72 -6.86
C CYS A 130 35.18 -2.03 -7.91
N GLY A 131 35.35 -0.70 -7.84
CA GLY A 131 36.13 0.10 -8.80
C GLY A 131 35.31 0.73 -9.94
N ILE A 132 34.03 0.38 -10.09
CA ILE A 132 33.18 0.82 -11.22
C ILE A 132 32.27 1.99 -10.83
N HIS A 133 32.04 2.92 -11.76
CA HIS A 133 30.96 3.92 -11.66
C HIS A 133 29.67 3.34 -12.24
N HIS A 134 28.77 2.91 -11.36
CA HIS A 134 27.46 2.39 -11.76
C HIS A 134 26.51 3.52 -12.17
N ASP A 135 25.76 3.31 -13.26
CA ASP A 135 24.60 4.13 -13.61
C ASP A 135 23.38 3.78 -12.73
N HIS A 136 22.33 4.60 -12.72
CA HIS A 136 21.09 4.40 -11.98
C HIS A 136 20.44 3.04 -12.23
N ASP A 137 20.50 2.56 -13.47
CA ASP A 137 19.81 1.33 -13.92
C ASP A 137 20.71 0.10 -13.95
N ASP A 138 21.95 0.23 -13.49
CA ASP A 138 22.88 -0.89 -13.38
C ASP A 138 22.30 -1.99 -12.46
N GLU A 139 22.24 -3.22 -12.99
CA GLU A 139 21.69 -4.41 -12.34
C GLU A 139 22.51 -4.87 -11.15
N ALA A 140 23.81 -4.53 -11.10
CA ALA A 140 24.65 -4.85 -9.96
C ALA A 140 24.22 -4.05 -8.72
N LEU A 141 23.58 -2.88 -8.87
CA LEU A 141 23.23 -2.03 -7.73
C LEU A 141 22.35 -2.75 -6.71
N GLY A 142 22.76 -2.69 -5.45
CA GLY A 142 22.10 -3.36 -4.35
C GLY A 142 22.52 -4.82 -4.17
N THR A 143 23.19 -5.44 -5.14
CA THR A 143 23.75 -6.79 -4.97
C THR A 143 25.02 -6.74 -4.09
N PRO A 144 25.35 -7.81 -3.35
CA PRO A 144 26.52 -7.84 -2.49
C PRO A 144 27.82 -7.81 -3.29
N LEU A 145 28.82 -7.08 -2.80
CA LEU A 145 30.19 -7.11 -3.38
C LEU A 145 30.81 -8.51 -3.26
N ASN A 146 30.51 -9.20 -2.15
CA ASN A 146 30.83 -10.61 -1.96
C ASN A 146 29.56 -11.33 -1.49
N PRO A 147 28.91 -12.12 -2.36
CA PRO A 147 27.72 -12.86 -2.01
C PRO A 147 27.91 -13.90 -0.92
N ASP A 148 29.12 -14.39 -0.66
CA ASP A 148 29.35 -15.47 0.32
C ASP A 148 29.53 -14.93 1.75
N THR A 149 29.84 -13.64 1.91
CA THR A 149 29.95 -12.97 3.21
C THR A 149 28.76 -12.08 3.56
N TYR A 150 27.78 -11.95 2.65
CA TYR A 150 26.55 -11.20 2.91
C TYR A 150 25.62 -11.97 3.84
N ASP A 151 25.12 -11.30 4.87
CA ASP A 151 24.26 -11.88 5.89
C ASP A 151 22.79 -11.95 5.42
N TYR A 152 22.52 -12.90 4.53
CA TYR A 152 21.17 -13.16 4.01
C TYR A 152 20.18 -13.54 5.10
N GLU A 153 20.63 -14.24 6.14
CA GLU A 153 19.79 -14.64 7.27
C GLU A 153 19.27 -13.41 8.02
N ALA A 154 20.16 -12.52 8.44
CA ALA A 154 19.78 -11.29 9.12
C ALA A 154 18.93 -10.38 8.21
N ALA A 155 19.22 -10.34 6.90
CA ALA A 155 18.45 -9.54 5.94
C ALA A 155 17.00 -10.01 5.81
N VAL A 156 16.76 -11.32 5.69
CA VAL A 156 15.41 -11.90 5.62
C VAL A 156 14.68 -11.72 6.95
N LEU A 157 15.36 -11.97 8.07
CA LEU A 157 14.74 -11.80 9.38
C LEU A 157 14.42 -10.33 9.68
N TRP A 158 15.26 -9.39 9.23
CA TRP A 158 14.96 -7.96 9.28
C TRP A 158 13.64 -7.65 8.60
N ASN A 159 13.45 -8.10 7.35
CA ASN A 159 12.22 -7.90 6.61
C ASN A 159 11.01 -8.49 7.35
N ALA A 160 11.15 -9.67 7.94
CA ALA A 160 10.09 -10.32 8.72
C ALA A 160 9.72 -9.54 10.01
N HIS A 161 10.68 -8.81 10.60
CA HIS A 161 10.50 -8.05 11.84
C HIS A 161 10.27 -6.54 11.62
N ALA A 162 10.41 -6.02 10.41
CA ALA A 162 10.25 -4.59 10.11
C ALA A 162 8.89 -4.03 10.56
N GLY A 163 7.81 -4.82 10.43
CA GLY A 163 6.49 -4.43 10.93
C GLY A 163 6.40 -4.34 12.45
N GLN A 164 7.09 -5.24 13.17
CA GLN A 164 7.17 -5.22 14.64
C GLN A 164 8.00 -4.04 15.12
N LEU A 165 9.09 -3.74 14.41
CA LEU A 165 9.94 -2.58 14.67
C LEU A 165 9.16 -1.28 14.53
N TRP A 166 8.38 -1.13 13.45
CA TRP A 166 7.48 0.01 13.26
C TRP A 166 6.45 0.16 14.39
N ARG A 167 5.86 -0.97 14.84
CA ARG A 167 4.92 -0.97 15.97
C ARG A 167 5.61 -0.46 17.24
N ARG A 168 6.82 -0.96 17.54
CA ARG A 168 7.58 -0.53 18.73
C ARG A 168 7.97 0.94 18.62
N PHE A 169 8.41 1.39 17.44
CA PHE A 169 8.66 2.80 17.15
C PHE A 169 7.46 3.68 17.41
N SER A 170 6.28 3.31 16.90
CA SER A 170 5.06 4.05 17.13
C SER A 170 4.71 4.19 18.63
N THR A 171 5.05 3.18 19.45
CA THR A 171 4.89 3.23 20.91
C THR A 171 5.89 4.18 21.55
N TYR A 172 7.17 4.10 21.17
CA TYR A 172 8.23 4.95 21.72
C TYR A 172 8.04 6.40 21.31
N LEU A 173 7.67 6.68 20.07
CA LEU A 173 7.35 8.02 19.60
C LEU A 173 6.30 8.70 20.46
N ARG A 174 5.19 8.01 20.79
CA ARG A 174 4.17 8.56 21.69
C ARG A 174 4.70 8.83 23.11
N ARG A 175 5.65 8.03 23.59
CA ARG A 175 6.30 8.26 24.90
C ARG A 175 7.23 9.46 24.85
N GLU A 176 8.02 9.59 23.79
CA GLU A 176 8.94 10.72 23.59
C GLU A 176 8.21 12.05 23.41
N VAL A 177 7.08 12.05 22.70
CA VAL A 177 6.18 13.22 22.59
C VAL A 177 5.58 13.55 23.95
N ALA A 178 5.01 12.57 24.67
CA ALA A 178 4.42 12.79 25.99
C ALA A 178 5.45 13.38 26.97
N LYS A 179 6.66 12.81 27.01
CA LYS A 179 7.74 13.27 27.87
C LYS A 179 8.10 14.74 27.61
N ARG A 180 8.25 15.13 26.35
CA ARG A 180 8.58 16.52 25.95
C ARG A 180 7.45 17.50 26.28
N ALA A 181 6.20 17.03 26.25
CA ALA A 181 5.03 17.80 26.65
C ALA A 181 4.82 17.86 28.19
N GLY A 182 5.68 17.23 29.01
CA GLY A 182 5.47 17.14 30.45
C GLY A 182 4.28 16.25 30.85
N LEU A 183 3.87 15.33 29.97
CA LEU A 183 2.70 14.47 30.15
C LEU A 183 3.11 13.00 30.31
N SER A 184 2.24 12.23 30.98
CA SER A 184 2.31 10.76 30.87
C SER A 184 1.75 10.30 29.52
N GLN A 185 2.21 9.15 29.03
CA GLN A 185 1.67 8.56 27.80
C GLN A 185 0.14 8.36 27.88
N ARG A 186 -0.40 8.08 29.08
CA ARG A 186 -1.84 7.91 29.31
C ARG A 186 -2.60 9.22 29.10
N ARG A 187 -2.07 10.34 29.63
CA ARG A 187 -2.68 11.67 29.52
C ARG A 187 -2.52 12.28 28.13
N LEU A 188 -1.45 11.94 27.40
CA LEU A 188 -1.20 12.50 26.06
C LEU A 188 -2.44 12.42 25.16
N ARG A 189 -3.15 11.29 25.14
CA ARG A 189 -4.31 11.07 24.25
C ARG A 189 -5.45 12.08 24.45
N ASP A 190 -5.55 12.65 25.65
CA ASP A 190 -6.60 13.60 26.03
C ASP A 190 -6.22 15.03 25.58
N HIS A 191 -4.95 15.25 25.19
CA HIS A 191 -4.42 16.54 24.74
C HIS A 191 -3.95 16.56 23.28
N ALA A 192 -3.42 15.45 22.77
CA ALA A 192 -2.82 15.37 21.45
C ALA A 192 -2.76 13.93 20.92
N ARG A 193 -2.61 13.78 19.60
CA ARG A 193 -2.51 12.50 18.92
C ARG A 193 -1.37 12.49 17.92
N VAL A 194 -0.53 11.46 18.00
CA VAL A 194 0.44 11.16 16.95
C VAL A 194 -0.27 10.38 15.85
N SER A 195 -0.47 11.03 14.70
CA SER A 195 -1.06 10.46 13.51
C SER A 195 0.02 10.22 12.46
N PHE A 196 -0.11 9.15 11.68
CA PHE A 196 0.82 8.89 10.59
C PHE A 196 0.14 8.22 9.41
N ALA A 197 0.72 8.39 8.22
CA ALA A 197 0.56 7.52 7.08
C ALA A 197 1.95 7.10 6.61
N LYS A 198 2.14 5.81 6.34
CA LYS A 198 3.45 5.26 5.98
C LYS A 198 3.37 4.23 4.88
N VAL A 199 4.42 4.18 4.09
CA VAL A 199 4.66 3.14 3.09
C VAL A 199 5.95 2.40 3.38
N ALA A 200 5.94 1.09 3.10
CA ALA A 200 7.11 0.24 3.06
C ALA A 200 7.58 0.16 1.60
N GLU A 201 8.87 0.24 1.36
CA GLU A 201 9.48 0.10 0.04
C GLU A 201 10.72 -0.79 0.15
N TYR A 202 11.03 -1.53 -0.92
CA TYR A 202 12.30 -2.25 -1.01
C TYR A 202 13.40 -1.37 -1.60
N GLN A 203 14.53 -1.33 -0.89
CA GLN A 203 15.80 -0.90 -1.49
C GLN A 203 16.22 -1.93 -2.55
N LYS A 204 17.05 -1.53 -3.54
CA LYS A 204 17.61 -2.45 -4.53
C LYS A 204 18.27 -3.70 -3.91
N ARG A 205 18.79 -3.59 -2.68
CA ARG A 205 19.34 -4.70 -1.88
C ARG A 205 18.30 -5.62 -1.20
N GLY A 206 17.03 -5.51 -1.55
CA GLY A 206 15.96 -6.36 -1.00
C GLY A 206 15.55 -6.09 0.46
N ALA A 207 16.12 -5.06 1.10
CA ALA A 207 15.75 -4.67 2.47
C ALA A 207 14.61 -3.65 2.46
N VAL A 208 13.62 -3.86 3.33
CA VAL A 208 12.50 -2.93 3.50
C VAL A 208 12.93 -1.69 4.28
N HIS A 209 12.60 -0.51 3.77
CA HIS A 209 12.64 0.78 4.46
C HIS A 209 11.24 1.41 4.53
N PHE A 210 11.06 2.40 5.39
CA PHE A 210 9.78 3.09 5.54
C PHE A 210 9.89 4.56 5.17
N HIS A 211 8.89 5.07 4.45
CA HIS A 211 8.60 6.50 4.36
C HIS A 211 7.32 6.79 5.11
N ALA A 212 7.31 7.85 5.93
CA ALA A 212 6.17 8.19 6.75
C ALA A 212 5.93 9.68 6.78
N VAL A 213 4.67 10.07 6.59
CA VAL A 213 4.17 11.37 7.02
C VAL A 213 3.68 11.20 8.44
N ILE A 214 4.27 11.95 9.37
CA ILE A 214 3.93 11.90 10.80
C ILE A 214 3.48 13.29 11.22
N ARG A 215 2.38 13.38 11.95
CA ARG A 215 1.70 14.63 12.32
C ARG A 215 1.29 14.62 13.79
N LEU A 216 1.38 15.77 14.45
CA LEU A 216 0.77 16.01 15.74
C LEU A 216 -0.59 16.68 15.56
N ASP A 217 -1.62 16.03 16.08
CA ASP A 217 -3.01 16.47 16.06
C ASP A 217 -3.48 16.80 17.49
N GLY A 218 -4.64 17.46 17.61
CA GLY A 218 -5.41 17.47 18.85
C GLY A 218 -6.00 16.08 19.21
N PRO A 219 -6.72 15.97 20.34
CA PRO A 219 -7.26 14.70 20.83
C PRO A 219 -8.30 14.08 19.88
N GLY A 220 -9.00 14.91 19.12
CA GLY A 220 -9.92 14.51 18.05
C GLY A 220 -9.23 13.89 16.84
N GLY A 221 -7.92 14.08 16.65
CA GLY A 221 -7.22 13.75 15.41
C GLY A 221 -7.24 14.92 14.44
N ALA A 222 -7.36 14.66 13.14
CA ALA A 222 -7.39 15.69 12.11
C ALA A 222 -8.47 16.78 12.33
N ASP A 223 -9.52 16.47 13.10
CA ASP A 223 -10.66 17.35 13.33
C ASP A 223 -10.44 18.39 14.43
N THR A 224 -9.36 18.30 15.20
CA THR A 224 -9.09 19.20 16.32
C THR A 224 -7.67 19.76 16.25
N PRO A 225 -7.48 21.06 16.53
CA PRO A 225 -6.16 21.68 16.48
C PRO A 225 -5.22 21.07 17.53
N PRO A 226 -3.92 21.00 17.23
CA PRO A 226 -2.91 20.55 18.18
C PRO A 226 -2.70 21.61 19.26
N PRO A 227 -2.23 21.22 20.46
CA PRO A 227 -1.88 22.17 21.52
C PRO A 227 -0.66 23.01 21.14
N CYS A 228 -0.50 24.18 21.75
CA CYS A 228 0.57 25.15 21.40
C CYS A 228 2.00 24.61 21.55
N TRP A 229 2.23 23.63 22.43
CA TRP A 229 3.54 23.00 22.60
C TRP A 229 3.87 22.01 21.47
N ALA A 230 2.89 21.57 20.68
CA ALA A 230 3.12 20.63 19.60
C ALA A 230 3.72 21.38 18.41
N THR A 231 5.02 21.20 18.19
CA THR A 231 5.75 21.79 17.07
C THR A 231 6.42 20.72 16.20
N ALA A 232 6.89 21.11 15.01
CA ALA A 232 7.59 20.19 14.11
C ALA A 232 8.99 19.83 14.65
N GLU A 233 9.61 20.74 15.41
CA GLU A 233 10.89 20.55 16.09
C GLU A 233 10.73 19.50 17.19
N LEU A 234 9.72 19.64 18.06
CA LEU A 234 9.41 18.65 19.09
C LEU A 234 9.15 17.27 18.47
N LEU A 235 8.43 17.23 17.35
CA LEU A 235 8.14 15.99 16.64
C LEU A 235 9.41 15.35 16.06
N THR A 236 10.29 16.16 15.45
CA THR A 236 11.59 15.72 14.92
C THR A 236 12.45 15.10 16.02
N ASP A 237 12.65 15.82 17.13
CA ASP A 237 13.44 15.35 18.27
C ASP A 237 12.86 14.05 18.85
N ALA A 238 11.53 13.94 18.91
CA ALA A 238 10.86 12.75 19.42
C ALA A 238 11.02 11.55 18.47
N ILE A 239 11.02 11.78 17.16
CA ILE A 239 11.26 10.74 16.14
C ILE A 239 12.69 10.23 16.23
N GLU A 240 13.68 11.11 16.29
CA GLU A 240 15.09 10.73 16.42
C GLU A 240 15.32 9.91 17.70
N ALA A 241 14.87 10.42 18.84
CA ALA A 241 15.01 9.73 20.12
C ALA A 241 14.29 8.37 20.13
N ALA A 242 13.10 8.27 19.52
CA ALA A 242 12.38 7.02 19.42
C ALA A 242 13.07 6.02 18.48
N ALA A 243 13.56 6.48 17.33
CA ALA A 243 14.26 5.65 16.35
C ALA A 243 15.54 5.02 16.94
N THR A 244 16.32 5.80 17.69
CA THR A 244 17.55 5.33 18.37
C THR A 244 17.27 4.31 19.47
N LYS A 245 16.15 4.42 20.19
CA LYS A 245 15.82 3.52 21.32
C LYS A 245 15.15 2.21 20.91
N VAL A 246 14.61 2.15 19.69
CA VAL A 246 13.79 1.03 19.26
C VAL A 246 14.66 -0.18 18.91
N ARG A 247 14.39 -1.28 19.61
CA ARG A 247 15.03 -2.59 19.43
C ARG A 247 13.98 -3.68 19.42
N VAL A 248 14.03 -4.62 18.50
CA VAL A 248 13.19 -5.84 18.53
C VAL A 248 14.10 -7.03 18.60
N ASP A 249 13.87 -7.88 19.60
CA ASP A 249 14.60 -9.14 19.73
C ASP A 249 14.07 -10.12 18.68
N GLY A 250 14.99 -10.81 18.01
CA GLY A 250 14.72 -11.81 16.99
C GLY A 250 14.89 -13.23 17.53
N PRO A 251 14.75 -14.24 16.66
CA PRO A 251 15.01 -15.63 17.05
C PRO A 251 16.51 -15.85 17.30
N THR A 252 16.82 -16.92 18.06
CA THR A 252 18.17 -17.49 18.10
C THR A 252 18.26 -18.60 17.06
N ILE A 253 19.23 -18.51 16.14
CA ILE A 253 19.44 -19.49 15.07
C ILE A 253 20.87 -20.00 15.21
N ASP A 254 21.03 -21.30 15.37
CA ASP A 254 22.33 -21.99 15.45
C ASP A 254 23.29 -21.31 16.46
N GLY A 255 22.75 -20.92 17.62
CA GLY A 255 23.48 -20.25 18.71
C GLY A 255 23.60 -18.72 18.57
N ARG A 256 23.23 -18.13 17.42
CA ARG A 256 23.27 -16.68 17.19
C ARG A 256 21.93 -16.01 17.53
N ALA A 257 21.92 -15.18 18.57
CA ALA A 257 20.76 -14.36 18.91
C ALA A 257 20.64 -13.15 17.96
N HIS A 258 19.48 -12.98 17.34
CA HIS A 258 19.22 -11.86 16.43
C HIS A 258 18.57 -10.67 17.15
N THR A 259 18.83 -9.47 16.65
CA THR A 259 18.24 -8.22 17.14
C THR A 259 18.14 -7.23 15.99
N PHE A 260 17.02 -6.50 15.95
CA PHE A 260 16.71 -5.57 14.87
C PHE A 260 16.55 -4.14 15.40
N THR A 261 17.21 -3.19 14.73
CA THR A 261 17.16 -1.73 14.95
C THR A 261 17.13 -1.04 13.59
N PHE A 262 16.64 0.21 13.53
CA PHE A 262 16.74 0.97 12.28
C PHE A 262 18.21 1.22 11.90
N GLY A 263 18.45 1.37 10.60
CA GLY A 263 19.75 1.76 10.08
C GLY A 263 20.17 3.15 10.58
N ARG A 264 21.46 3.46 10.42
CA ARG A 264 22.04 4.75 10.84
C ARG A 264 21.47 5.95 10.09
N GLN A 265 20.92 5.74 8.90
CA GLN A 265 20.36 6.80 8.08
C GLN A 265 18.88 6.99 8.42
N LEU A 266 18.58 8.14 9.01
CA LEU A 266 17.24 8.66 9.25
C LEU A 266 17.21 10.06 8.65
N ASP A 267 16.26 10.31 7.76
CA ASP A 267 16.05 11.63 7.15
C ASP A 267 14.67 12.14 7.59
N VAL A 268 14.63 13.22 8.37
CA VAL A 268 13.40 13.84 8.87
C VAL A 268 13.34 15.25 8.32
N ARG A 269 12.27 15.56 7.57
CA ARG A 269 12.07 16.88 6.95
C ARG A 269 10.70 17.42 7.34
N THR A 270 10.66 18.62 7.88
CA THR A 270 9.41 19.33 8.11
C THR A 270 8.69 19.57 6.79
N ILE A 271 7.39 19.29 6.76
CA ILE A 271 6.53 19.62 5.62
C ILE A 271 5.87 20.94 5.97
N ARG A 272 6.25 22.00 5.29
CA ARG A 272 5.63 23.32 5.45
C ARG A 272 4.39 23.42 4.56
N SER A 273 3.39 24.17 5.02
CA SER A 273 2.28 24.55 4.14
C SER A 273 2.81 25.52 3.09
N ALA A 274 2.22 25.49 1.89
CA ALA A 274 2.66 26.31 0.77
C ALA A 274 2.39 27.79 1.08
N ASP A 275 3.37 28.46 1.69
CA ASP A 275 3.66 29.89 1.63
C ASP A 275 5.01 30.17 2.33
N PHE A 276 6.11 30.05 1.57
CA PHE A 276 7.07 31.14 1.26
C PHE A 276 8.42 30.58 0.77
N ASN A 277 8.93 31.23 -0.28
CA ASN A 277 10.14 30.95 -1.05
C ASN A 277 11.40 30.65 -0.21
N ASP A 278 12.05 29.51 -0.49
CA ASP A 278 13.47 29.45 -0.86
C ASP A 278 13.90 28.01 -1.26
N GLY A 279 13.87 27.77 -2.57
CA GLY A 279 14.87 26.95 -3.28
C GLY A 279 14.86 25.42 -3.18
N GLN A 280 14.48 24.78 -2.07
CA GLN A 280 14.39 23.31 -1.94
C GLN A 280 13.39 22.89 -0.85
N GLU A 281 12.12 23.26 -0.98
CA GLU A 281 11.08 22.91 0.00
C GLU A 281 10.24 21.68 -0.39
N LEU A 282 9.90 20.86 0.61
CA LEU A 282 9.10 19.64 0.46
C LEU A 282 7.60 19.98 0.61
N THR A 283 6.91 20.20 -0.51
CA THR A 283 5.48 20.55 -0.52
C THR A 283 4.56 19.36 -0.22
N GLU A 284 3.36 19.63 0.28
CA GLU A 284 2.34 18.61 0.57
C GLU A 284 1.99 17.75 -0.65
N ARG A 285 1.86 18.39 -1.83
CA ARG A 285 1.58 17.71 -3.10
C ARG A 285 2.75 16.82 -3.52
N ALA A 286 3.99 17.28 -3.35
CA ALA A 286 5.18 16.47 -3.64
C ALA A 286 5.24 15.24 -2.72
N VAL A 287 4.96 15.39 -1.43
CA VAL A 287 4.90 14.27 -0.47
C VAL A 287 3.80 13.29 -0.83
N ALA A 288 2.60 13.76 -1.14
CA ALA A 288 1.49 12.90 -1.52
C ALA A 288 1.79 12.13 -2.81
N ALA A 289 2.36 12.78 -3.82
CA ALA A 289 2.78 12.15 -5.07
C ALA A 289 3.89 11.11 -4.81
N TYR A 290 4.86 11.44 -3.97
CA TYR A 290 5.94 10.53 -3.57
C TYR A 290 5.37 9.28 -2.88
N ILE A 291 4.58 9.43 -1.81
CA ILE A 291 3.98 8.30 -1.10
C ILE A 291 3.11 7.44 -2.04
N ALA A 292 2.29 8.07 -2.88
CA ALA A 292 1.44 7.37 -3.83
C ALA A 292 2.25 6.54 -4.84
N LYS A 293 3.37 7.08 -5.34
CA LYS A 293 4.30 6.38 -6.26
C LYS A 293 4.79 5.04 -5.68
N TYR A 294 5.04 4.97 -4.37
CA TYR A 294 5.52 3.74 -3.73
C TYR A 294 4.40 2.82 -3.28
N ALA A 295 3.19 3.32 -3.15
CA ALA A 295 2.03 2.54 -2.71
C ALA A 295 1.64 1.43 -3.71
N THR A 296 2.05 1.53 -4.97
CA THR A 296 1.82 0.50 -6.02
C THR A 296 3.01 -0.41 -6.26
N LYS A 297 4.18 -0.08 -5.72
CA LYS A 297 5.39 -0.90 -5.85
C LYS A 297 5.37 -2.06 -4.85
N GLY A 298 5.90 -3.20 -5.28
CA GLY A 298 6.05 -4.41 -4.47
C GLY A 298 7.50 -4.89 -4.41
N ALA A 299 7.69 -6.19 -4.16
CA ALA A 299 9.01 -6.80 -4.07
C ALA A 299 9.71 -6.90 -5.44
N GLU A 300 8.96 -6.84 -6.53
CA GLU A 300 9.47 -6.84 -7.90
C GLU A 300 10.54 -5.76 -8.15
N THR A 301 10.53 -4.65 -7.40
CA THR A 301 11.56 -3.61 -7.55
C THR A 301 12.93 -4.04 -7.07
N ALA A 302 13.01 -5.08 -6.24
CA ALA A 302 14.24 -5.69 -5.76
C ALA A 302 14.44 -7.11 -6.30
N THR A 303 13.37 -7.82 -6.65
CA THR A 303 13.43 -9.19 -7.19
C THR A 303 13.44 -9.25 -8.71
N GLY A 304 13.11 -8.16 -9.41
CA GLY A 304 13.01 -8.10 -10.88
C GLY A 304 11.66 -8.56 -11.43
N ALA A 305 11.06 -9.61 -10.85
CA ALA A 305 9.86 -10.22 -11.45
C ALA A 305 8.86 -10.83 -10.45
N LEU A 306 9.25 -11.07 -9.20
CA LEU A 306 8.47 -11.97 -8.35
C LEU A 306 7.44 -11.22 -7.50
N ASP A 307 6.17 -11.45 -7.82
CA ASP A 307 5.01 -10.82 -7.17
C ASP A 307 3.89 -11.85 -6.86
N ARG A 308 4.20 -13.15 -6.76
CA ARG A 308 3.30 -14.19 -6.23
C ARG A 308 4.02 -15.10 -5.24
N PRO A 309 3.30 -15.68 -4.26
CA PRO A 309 3.82 -16.79 -3.48
C PRO A 309 4.36 -17.92 -4.36
N LEU A 310 5.45 -18.53 -3.87
CA LEU A 310 6.00 -19.76 -4.42
C LEU A 310 5.25 -20.94 -3.80
N LYS A 311 4.86 -21.91 -4.62
CA LYS A 311 4.35 -23.21 -4.19
C LYS A 311 5.51 -24.15 -3.87
N PHE A 312 6.56 -24.11 -4.69
CA PHE A 312 7.75 -24.95 -4.56
C PHE A 312 9.04 -24.15 -4.76
N ALA A 313 10.11 -24.53 -4.04
CA ALA A 313 11.42 -23.90 -4.22
C ALA A 313 12.01 -24.12 -5.62
N ALA A 314 11.63 -25.20 -6.31
CA ALA A 314 12.08 -25.52 -7.66
C ALA A 314 11.65 -24.47 -8.70
N GLU A 315 10.56 -23.74 -8.45
CA GLU A 315 10.11 -22.65 -9.34
C GLU A 315 11.19 -21.58 -9.54
N LEU A 316 12.11 -21.40 -8.57
CA LEU A 316 13.19 -20.43 -8.66
C LEU A 316 14.14 -20.65 -9.83
N ALA A 317 14.24 -21.87 -10.36
CA ALA A 317 15.10 -22.18 -11.49
C ALA A 317 14.56 -21.61 -12.82
N GLN A 318 13.26 -21.35 -12.89
CA GLN A 318 12.57 -20.85 -14.09
C GLN A 318 12.37 -19.33 -14.07
N LEU A 319 12.75 -18.67 -12.97
CA LEU A 319 12.56 -17.23 -12.80
C LEU A 319 13.80 -16.47 -13.27
N ASP A 320 13.56 -15.50 -14.14
CA ASP A 320 14.52 -14.47 -14.50
C ASP A 320 14.63 -13.43 -13.37
N ILE A 321 15.52 -13.71 -12.43
CA ILE A 321 15.79 -12.89 -11.24
C ILE A 321 17.29 -12.89 -10.96
N SER A 322 17.76 -11.82 -10.31
CA SER A 322 19.17 -11.72 -9.89
C SER A 322 19.55 -12.82 -8.91
N ASP A 323 20.83 -13.21 -8.91
CA ASP A 323 21.35 -14.20 -7.96
C ASP A 323 21.18 -13.75 -6.51
N HIS A 324 21.27 -12.45 -6.26
CA HIS A 324 21.02 -11.87 -4.94
C HIS A 324 19.56 -12.12 -4.48
N ALA A 325 18.58 -11.80 -5.34
CA ALA A 325 17.18 -12.07 -5.03
C ALA A 325 16.92 -13.57 -4.85
N ARG A 326 17.49 -14.42 -5.72
CA ARG A 326 17.42 -15.88 -5.62
C ARG A 326 17.97 -16.38 -4.28
N ARG A 327 19.11 -15.87 -3.81
CA ARG A 327 19.69 -16.21 -2.50
C ARG A 327 18.79 -15.76 -1.35
N LEU A 328 18.27 -14.53 -1.35
CA LEU A 328 17.30 -14.06 -0.33
C LEU A 328 16.05 -14.93 -0.26
N ILE A 329 15.47 -15.29 -1.41
CA ILE A 329 14.26 -16.12 -1.46
C ILE A 329 14.56 -17.54 -0.96
N ARG A 330 15.69 -18.14 -1.36
CA ARG A 330 16.13 -19.44 -0.85
C ARG A 330 16.34 -19.40 0.66
N THR A 331 16.99 -18.36 1.18
CA THR A 331 17.18 -18.18 2.62
C THR A 331 15.84 -18.08 3.35
N ALA A 332 14.88 -17.30 2.85
CA ALA A 332 13.54 -17.23 3.42
C ALA A 332 12.82 -18.59 3.40
N TRP A 333 13.01 -19.37 2.33
CA TRP A 333 12.43 -20.70 2.21
C TRP A 333 13.03 -21.71 3.20
N THR A 334 14.36 -21.69 3.36
CA THR A 334 15.10 -22.53 4.30
C THR A 334 14.77 -22.17 5.74
N LEU A 335 14.79 -20.88 6.10
CA LEU A 335 14.39 -20.43 7.44
C LEU A 335 12.94 -20.79 7.74
N GLY A 336 12.05 -20.65 6.76
CA GLY A 336 10.64 -21.04 6.90
C GLY A 336 10.39 -22.56 6.99
N ALA A 337 11.42 -23.40 6.84
CA ALA A 337 11.35 -24.83 7.14
C ALA A 337 11.46 -25.13 8.64
N ARG A 338 12.05 -24.22 9.42
CA ARG A 338 12.31 -24.42 10.85
C ARG A 338 11.03 -24.25 11.66
N LYS A 339 10.67 -25.24 12.47
CA LYS A 339 9.47 -25.21 13.33
C LYS A 339 9.47 -24.05 14.33
N SER A 340 10.62 -23.71 14.89
CA SER A 340 10.76 -22.55 15.78
C SER A 340 10.41 -21.22 15.12
N LEU A 341 10.44 -21.14 13.78
CA LEU A 341 10.15 -19.93 13.00
C LEU A 341 8.78 -19.99 12.29
N GLU A 342 7.95 -20.98 12.58
CA GLU A 342 6.66 -21.19 11.91
C GLU A 342 5.75 -19.94 11.99
N HIS A 343 5.76 -19.28 13.15
CA HIS A 343 5.02 -18.04 13.39
C HIS A 343 5.42 -16.88 12.46
N LEU A 344 6.60 -16.92 11.82
CA LEU A 344 7.04 -15.91 10.84
C LEU A 344 6.47 -16.16 9.44
N ARG A 345 6.05 -17.39 9.13
CA ARG A 345 5.49 -17.80 7.82
C ARG A 345 6.40 -17.48 6.63
N LEU A 346 7.72 -17.62 6.78
CA LEU A 346 8.71 -17.13 5.81
C LEU A 346 8.57 -17.76 4.41
N ARG A 347 8.13 -19.02 4.30
CA ARG A 347 7.84 -19.64 2.98
C ARG A 347 6.70 -18.95 2.23
N ALA A 348 5.60 -18.65 2.93
CA ALA A 348 4.46 -17.95 2.34
C ALA A 348 4.84 -16.54 1.84
N TRP A 349 5.81 -15.91 2.52
CA TRP A 349 6.32 -14.58 2.21
C TRP A 349 7.69 -14.57 1.54
N ALA A 350 8.17 -15.71 1.01
CA ALA A 350 9.49 -15.80 0.41
C ALA A 350 9.60 -14.93 -0.85
N HIS A 351 8.52 -14.86 -1.62
CA HIS A 351 8.35 -13.96 -2.77
C HIS A 351 8.44 -12.46 -2.42
N MET A 352 8.31 -12.17 -1.13
CA MET A 352 8.40 -10.84 -0.53
C MET A 352 9.65 -10.74 0.36
N LEU A 353 10.67 -11.57 0.10
CA LEU A 353 11.96 -11.53 0.81
C LEU A 353 11.79 -11.61 2.36
N GLY A 354 10.73 -12.28 2.83
CA GLY A 354 10.38 -12.41 4.24
C GLY A 354 9.47 -11.32 4.82
N PHE A 355 9.20 -10.22 4.11
CA PHE A 355 8.32 -9.17 4.58
C PHE A 355 6.84 -9.59 4.53
N ARG A 356 6.19 -9.53 5.70
CA ARG A 356 4.78 -9.91 5.90
C ARG A 356 3.85 -8.74 6.27
N GLY A 357 4.38 -7.52 6.24
CA GLY A 357 3.65 -6.33 6.66
C GLY A 357 2.75 -5.78 5.54
N HIS A 358 1.86 -4.86 5.90
CA HIS A 358 1.17 -4.05 4.93
C HIS A 358 2.14 -3.02 4.32
N PHE A 359 2.12 -2.89 2.99
CA PHE A 359 2.92 -1.91 2.27
C PHE A 359 2.50 -0.48 2.51
N SER A 360 1.22 -0.22 2.76
CA SER A 360 0.72 1.12 3.08
C SER A 360 -0.21 1.01 4.27
N THR A 361 -0.03 1.87 5.27
CA THR A 361 -0.91 1.94 6.44
C THR A 361 -1.04 3.38 6.91
N LYS A 362 -2.22 3.76 7.40
CA LYS A 362 -2.43 5.01 8.11
C LYS A 362 -3.05 4.80 9.48
N SER A 363 -2.87 5.76 10.35
CA SER A 363 -3.62 5.89 11.59
C SER A 363 -5.10 6.14 11.30
N ARG A 364 -5.99 5.59 12.13
CA ARG A 364 -7.45 5.65 11.90
C ARG A 364 -7.96 7.08 11.62
N ARG A 365 -7.55 8.06 12.45
CA ARG A 365 -7.95 9.47 12.35
C ARG A 365 -6.96 10.37 11.58
N TYR A 366 -6.19 9.79 10.66
CA TYR A 366 -5.23 10.57 9.86
C TYR A 366 -5.92 11.43 8.79
N SER A 367 -6.92 10.85 8.10
CA SER A 367 -7.71 11.44 7.01
C SER A 367 -8.87 10.49 6.62
N THR A 368 -9.52 10.75 5.48
CA THR A 368 -10.49 9.85 4.80
C THR A 368 -10.00 8.41 4.57
N THR A 369 -10.85 7.50 4.11
CA THR A 369 -10.50 6.07 3.90
C THR A 369 -10.58 5.64 2.44
N LEU A 370 -9.85 4.58 2.07
CA LEU A 370 -9.98 3.98 0.74
C LEU A 370 -11.40 3.45 0.47
N GLY A 371 -12.13 3.04 1.51
CA GLY A 371 -13.55 2.66 1.40
C GLY A 371 -14.40 3.86 1.01
N ALA A 372 -14.35 4.94 1.80
CA ALA A 372 -15.09 6.17 1.52
C ALA A 372 -14.80 6.75 0.13
N LEU A 373 -13.55 6.67 -0.34
CA LEU A 373 -13.19 7.07 -1.71
C LEU A 373 -13.85 6.22 -2.79
N ARG A 374 -13.97 4.90 -2.57
CA ARG A 374 -14.66 3.98 -3.49
C ARG A 374 -16.16 4.18 -3.43
N ASP A 375 -16.72 4.35 -2.24
CA ASP A 375 -18.15 4.57 -2.03
C ASP A 375 -18.60 5.87 -2.70
N ALA A 376 -17.86 6.97 -2.53
CA ALA A 376 -18.12 8.23 -3.21
C ALA A 376 -18.06 8.11 -4.74
N ARG A 377 -17.14 7.30 -5.28
CA ARG A 377 -17.11 7.00 -6.72
C ARG A 377 -18.31 6.17 -7.17
N ALA A 378 -18.71 5.17 -6.38
CA ALA A 378 -19.85 4.32 -6.69
C ALA A 378 -21.18 5.09 -6.65
N GLU A 379 -21.34 5.99 -5.67
CA GLU A 379 -22.46 6.94 -5.59
C GLU A 379 -22.51 7.88 -6.78
N TRP A 380 -21.38 8.50 -7.12
CA TRP A 380 -21.31 9.37 -8.30
C TRP A 380 -21.71 8.60 -9.57
N ARG A 381 -21.23 7.36 -9.77
CA ARG A 381 -21.64 6.52 -10.91
C ARG A 381 -23.12 6.19 -10.90
N ARG A 382 -23.68 5.82 -9.74
CA ARG A 382 -25.12 5.53 -9.61
C ARG A 382 -25.96 6.76 -9.99
N ALA A 383 -25.53 7.95 -9.57
CA ALA A 383 -26.20 9.20 -9.93
C ALA A 383 -26.13 9.49 -11.43
N GLN A 384 -25.01 9.19 -12.10
CA GLN A 384 -24.87 9.37 -13.56
C GLN A 384 -25.70 8.34 -14.36
N ALA A 385 -25.91 7.15 -13.82
CA ALA A 385 -26.68 6.09 -14.48
C ALA A 385 -28.19 6.14 -14.19
N ALA A 386 -28.63 7.00 -13.25
CA ALA A 386 -30.03 7.11 -12.88
C ALA A 386 -30.86 7.76 -14.02
N PRO A 387 -31.99 7.16 -14.43
CA PRO A 387 -32.91 7.79 -15.37
C PRO A 387 -33.46 9.10 -14.78
N VAL A 388 -33.57 10.15 -15.60
CA VAL A 388 -34.03 11.51 -15.20
C VAL A 388 -35.39 11.50 -14.48
N ASN A 389 -36.21 10.46 -14.70
CA ASN A 389 -37.58 10.32 -14.17
C ASN A 389 -37.80 9.09 -13.28
N ALA A 390 -36.75 8.43 -12.77
CA ALA A 390 -36.93 7.30 -11.86
C ALA A 390 -37.30 7.81 -10.47
N SER A 391 -38.49 7.43 -9.96
CA SER A 391 -38.83 7.59 -8.55
C SER A 391 -37.86 6.72 -7.74
N THR A 392 -36.84 7.32 -7.15
CA THR A 392 -35.86 6.59 -6.36
C THR A 392 -36.52 6.15 -5.05
N PRO A 393 -36.68 4.84 -4.77
CA PRO A 393 -37.12 4.41 -3.46
C PRO A 393 -36.16 4.93 -2.39
N ASN A 394 -36.69 5.38 -1.24
CA ASN A 394 -35.88 5.93 -0.14
C ASN A 394 -34.83 4.93 0.38
N THR A 395 -35.07 3.62 0.21
CA THR A 395 -34.16 2.54 0.58
C THR A 395 -34.51 1.28 -0.23
N THR A 396 -33.49 0.47 -0.56
CA THR A 396 -33.66 -0.86 -1.17
C THR A 396 -33.03 -1.93 -0.29
N TYR A 397 -33.66 -3.10 -0.21
CA TYR A 397 -33.06 -4.28 0.43
C TYR A 397 -32.34 -5.11 -0.62
N VAL A 398 -31.04 -5.33 -0.41
CA VAL A 398 -30.19 -6.05 -1.38
C VAL A 398 -29.82 -7.41 -0.82
N LEU A 399 -30.28 -8.48 -1.46
CA LEU A 399 -29.84 -9.85 -1.22
C LEU A 399 -28.85 -10.24 -2.32
N ALA A 400 -27.63 -10.61 -1.94
CA ALA A 400 -26.61 -11.00 -2.90
C ALA A 400 -25.88 -12.26 -2.44
N HIS A 401 -25.72 -13.22 -3.34
CA HIS A 401 -24.94 -14.43 -3.16
C HIS A 401 -23.96 -14.56 -4.32
N TRP A 402 -22.67 -14.44 -4.03
CA TRP A 402 -21.59 -14.53 -5.02
C TRP A 402 -20.53 -15.52 -4.55
N VAL A 403 -20.13 -16.43 -5.45
CA VAL A 403 -19.09 -17.43 -5.22
C VAL A 403 -17.93 -17.15 -6.18
N PHE A 404 -16.70 -17.31 -5.69
CA PHE A 404 -15.52 -17.19 -6.52
C PHE A 404 -15.49 -18.30 -7.57
N ALA A 405 -15.50 -17.91 -8.84
CA ALA A 405 -15.49 -18.82 -9.98
C ALA A 405 -14.15 -18.83 -10.74
N GLY A 406 -13.32 -17.82 -10.53
CA GLY A 406 -12.01 -17.75 -11.17
C GLY A 406 -11.40 -16.35 -11.21
N THR A 407 -10.30 -16.22 -11.94
CA THR A 407 -9.57 -14.96 -12.12
C THR A 407 -9.03 -14.88 -13.54
N GLY A 408 -9.03 -13.69 -14.10
CA GLY A 408 -8.43 -13.41 -15.41
C GLY A 408 -9.44 -13.39 -16.55
N LEU A 409 -8.95 -12.93 -17.69
CA LEU A 409 -9.63 -12.94 -18.97
C LEU A 409 -9.21 -14.21 -19.73
N SER A 410 -10.09 -14.78 -20.54
CA SER A 410 -9.70 -15.69 -21.61
C SER A 410 -8.88 -14.92 -22.66
N ASP A 411 -8.14 -15.64 -23.52
CA ASP A 411 -7.33 -15.01 -24.57
C ASP A 411 -8.17 -14.09 -25.48
N THR A 412 -9.39 -14.52 -25.82
CA THR A 412 -10.34 -13.73 -26.61
C THR A 412 -10.78 -12.47 -25.87
N GLU A 413 -11.17 -12.58 -24.60
CA GLU A 413 -11.59 -11.41 -23.81
C GLU A 413 -10.42 -10.46 -23.54
N ALA A 414 -9.20 -10.97 -23.40
CA ALA A 414 -7.99 -10.17 -23.25
C ALA A 414 -7.71 -9.35 -24.51
N TRP A 415 -7.81 -9.98 -25.69
CA TRP A 415 -7.67 -9.30 -26.97
C TRP A 415 -8.75 -8.23 -27.18
N LEU A 416 -10.02 -8.55 -26.88
CA LEU A 416 -11.13 -7.59 -26.95
C LEU A 416 -10.91 -6.43 -25.97
N SER A 417 -10.57 -6.72 -24.72
CA SER A 417 -10.37 -5.70 -23.68
C SER A 417 -9.20 -4.77 -23.99
N ALA A 418 -8.16 -5.24 -24.67
CA ALA A 418 -7.03 -4.40 -25.08
C ALA A 418 -7.41 -3.40 -26.19
N SER A 419 -8.48 -3.68 -26.93
CA SER A 419 -8.97 -2.86 -28.05
C SER A 419 -10.09 -1.89 -27.63
N LEU A 420 -10.49 -1.91 -26.36
CA LEU A 420 -11.58 -1.09 -25.82
C LEU A 420 -11.04 0.10 -25.05
N ASP A 421 -11.59 1.28 -25.32
CA ASP A 421 -11.50 2.38 -24.37
C ASP A 421 -12.33 2.07 -23.11
N PRO A 422 -11.83 2.39 -21.91
CA PRO A 422 -12.63 2.36 -20.70
C PRO A 422 -13.93 3.15 -20.88
N SER A 423 -15.07 2.61 -20.46
CA SER A 423 -16.31 3.39 -20.54
C SER A 423 -16.22 4.65 -19.68
N PRO A 424 -16.81 5.78 -20.12
CA PRO A 424 -16.85 7.00 -19.33
C PRO A 424 -17.40 6.76 -17.92
N GLY A 425 -16.74 7.33 -16.91
CA GLY A 425 -17.07 7.16 -15.50
C GLY A 425 -16.63 5.84 -14.87
N THR A 426 -15.98 4.93 -15.61
CA THR A 426 -15.43 3.69 -15.02
C THR A 426 -14.21 3.97 -14.15
N GLU A 427 -13.98 3.10 -13.18
CA GLU A 427 -12.73 3.15 -12.42
C GLU A 427 -11.54 2.99 -13.38
N GLY A 428 -10.54 3.87 -13.31
CA GLY A 428 -9.37 3.78 -14.19
C GLY A 428 -9.53 4.43 -15.57
N GLU A 429 -10.64 5.13 -15.83
CA GLU A 429 -10.71 6.08 -16.94
C GLU A 429 -9.53 7.09 -16.88
N PRO A 430 -8.83 7.33 -18.00
CA PRO A 430 -7.87 8.42 -18.10
C PRO A 430 -8.60 9.74 -17.87
N THR A 431 -8.25 10.45 -16.81
CA THR A 431 -8.65 11.86 -16.68
C THR A 431 -7.72 12.66 -17.58
N ALA A 432 -8.28 13.37 -18.57
CA ALA A 432 -7.54 14.32 -19.39
C ALA A 432 -6.81 15.37 -18.53
#